data_AF-A0A7C7DV55-F1
#
_entry.id   AF-A0A7C7DV55-F1
#
_cell.length_a   1.000
_cell.length_b   1.000
_cell.length_c   1.000
_cell.angle_alpha   90.00
_cell.angle_beta   90.00
_cell.angle_gamma   90.00
#
_symmetry.space_group_name_H-M   'P 1'
#
loop_
_entity.id
_entity.type
_entity.pdbx_description
1 polymer ?
#
loop_
_entity_poly.entity_id
_entity_poly.type
_entity_poly.pdbx_seq_one_letter_code
_entity_poly.pdbx_strand_id
1 'polypeptide(L)' 'MDCPNCKTWNPDDKEVCWRCQTPLPKPKPPKKRNQSGGYASWMWLLIIAFFAMTLLAQCFFSPLSIPQ' A
#
# COMPACT_ATOMS: atom_id res chain seq x y z
N MET A 1 -1.56 -26.91 14.40
CA MET A 1 -0.25 -27.15 15.06
C MET A 1 -0.36 -28.23 16.16
N ASP A 2 0.67 -29.07 16.36
CA ASP A 2 0.67 -30.05 17.46
C ASP A 2 1.17 -29.44 18.78
N CYS A 3 0.53 -29.82 19.89
CA CYS A 3 0.90 -29.36 21.22
C CYS A 3 2.28 -29.91 21.63
N PRO A 4 3.22 -29.07 22.11
CA PRO A 4 4.57 -29.52 22.49
C PRO A 4 4.60 -30.43 23.72
N ASN A 5 3.54 -30.41 24.54
CA ASN A 5 3.44 -31.20 25.77
C ASN A 5 2.79 -32.57 25.51
N CYS A 6 1.55 -32.59 25.01
CA CYS A 6 0.77 -33.83 24.86
C CYS A 6 0.71 -34.36 23.42
N LYS A 7 1.35 -33.69 22.46
CA LYS A 7 1.38 -34.06 21.02
C LYS A 7 0.00 -34.18 20.35
N THR A 8 -1.05 -33.64 20.98
CA THR A 8 -2.37 -33.57 20.33
C THR A 8 -2.37 -32.47 19.30
N TRP A 9 -3.07 -32.70 18.19
CA TRP A 9 -3.32 -31.67 17.19
C TRP A 9 -4.25 -30.58 17.74
N ASN A 10 -3.91 -29.32 17.46
CA ASN A 10 -4.60 -28.12 17.90
C ASN A 10 -4.80 -27.14 16.71
N PRO A 11 -5.96 -26.46 16.60
CA PRO A 11 -6.17 -25.40 15.61
C PRO A 11 -5.18 -24.25 15.80
N ASP A 12 -4.79 -23.57 14.72
CA ASP A 12 -3.78 -22.51 14.75
C ASP A 12 -4.27 -21.21 15.42
N ASP A 13 -5.59 -21.04 15.55
CA ASP A 13 -6.22 -19.88 16.20
C ASP A 13 -6.34 -20.01 17.73
N LYS A 14 -5.95 -21.15 18.30
CA LYS A 14 -6.11 -21.44 19.73
C LYS A 14 -4.86 -21.03 20.49
N GLU A 15 -5.02 -20.20 21.52
CA GLU A 15 -3.91 -19.82 22.41
C GLU A 15 -3.57 -20.90 23.44
N VAL A 16 -4.48 -21.84 23.68
CA VAL A 16 -4.37 -22.88 24.70
C VAL A 16 -4.75 -24.25 24.13
N CYS A 17 -4.02 -25.29 24.55
CA CYS A 17 -4.26 -26.66 24.12
C CYS A 17 -5.59 -27.15 24.66
N TRP A 18 -6.48 -27.61 23.79
CA TRP A 18 -7.82 -28.04 24.19
C TRP A 18 -7.81 -29.30 25.06
N ARG A 19 -6.72 -30.10 25.00
CA ARG A 19 -6.57 -31.35 25.77
C ARG A 19 -5.93 -31.13 27.13
N CYS A 20 -4.76 -30.49 27.17
CA CYS A 20 -3.93 -30.41 28.38
C CYS A 20 -3.81 -28.99 28.96
N GLN A 21 -4.55 -28.02 28.42
CA GLN A 21 -4.57 -26.63 28.87
C GLN A 21 -3.21 -25.91 28.85
N THR A 22 -2.22 -26.46 28.13
CA THR A 22 -0.90 -25.84 27.97
C THR A 22 -0.99 -24.69 26.96
N PRO A 23 -0.41 -23.50 27.24
CA PRO A 23 -0.37 -22.41 26.29
C PRO A 23 0.41 -22.81 25.02
N LEU A 24 -0.14 -22.52 23.85
CA LEU A 24 0.51 -22.79 22.57
C LEU A 24 1.35 -21.59 22.12
N PRO A 25 2.43 -21.82 21.37
CA PRO A 25 3.21 -20.74 20.79
C PRO A 25 2.36 -19.96 19.77
N LYS A 26 2.19 -18.64 19.98
CA LYS A 26 1.44 -17.79 19.04
C LYS A 26 2.18 -17.71 17.70
N PRO A 27 1.50 -17.91 16.55
CA PRO A 27 2.10 -17.65 15.25
C PRO A 27 2.55 -16.18 15.19
N LYS A 28 3.74 -15.93 14.64
CA LYS A 28 4.25 -14.56 14.48
C LYS A 28 3.26 -13.78 13.61
N PRO A 29 2.86 -12.56 14.00
CA PRO A 29 1.93 -11.77 13.19
C PRO A 29 2.52 -11.58 11.79
N PRO A 30 1.71 -11.71 10.72
CA PRO A 30 2.20 -11.50 9.37
C PRO A 30 2.77 -10.09 9.28
N LYS A 31 4.02 -9.98 8.81
CA LYS A 31 4.69 -8.69 8.59
C LYS A 31 3.79 -7.86 7.67
N LYS A 32 3.23 -6.74 8.17
CA LYS A 32 2.46 -5.81 7.34
C LYS A 32 3.35 -5.39 6.18
N ARG A 33 3.03 -5.89 5.00
CA ARG A 33 3.65 -5.45 3.75
C ARG A 33 3.16 -4.03 3.53
N ASN A 34 4.01 -3.04 3.78
CA ASN A 34 3.74 -1.66 3.43
C ASN A 34 3.46 -1.63 1.92
N GLN A 35 2.19 -1.58 1.55
CA GLN A 35 1.77 -1.35 0.17
C GLN A 35 1.99 0.14 -0.10
N SER A 36 3.24 0.52 -0.35
CA SER A 36 3.57 1.80 -0.99
C SER A 36 3.24 1.68 -2.48
N GLY A 37 1.96 1.51 -2.80
CA GLY A 37 1.41 1.46 -4.15
C GLY A 37 0.88 2.81 -4.62
N GLY A 38 1.34 3.91 -4.01
CA GLY A 38 0.96 5.27 -4.38
C GLY A 38 1.93 5.84 -5.41
N TYR A 39 1.39 6.51 -6.42
CA TYR A 39 2.20 7.18 -7.45
C TYR A 39 3.26 8.08 -6.81
N ALA A 40 4.49 8.00 -7.29
CA ALA A 40 5.59 8.80 -6.75
C ALA A 40 5.21 10.29 -6.79
N SER A 41 5.34 10.99 -5.66
CA SER A 41 4.97 12.41 -5.53
C SER A 41 5.61 13.31 -6.59
N TRP A 42 6.72 12.86 -7.20
CA TRP A 42 7.39 13.53 -8.31
C TRP A 42 6.54 13.64 -9.58
N MET A 43 5.54 12.77 -9.79
CA MET A 43 4.62 12.90 -10.94
C MET A 43 3.85 14.23 -10.92
N TRP A 44 3.53 14.77 -9.75
CA TRP A 44 2.86 16.08 -9.67
C TRP A 44 3.70 17.22 -10.24
N LEU A 45 5.04 17.14 -10.11
CA LEU A 45 5.94 18.12 -10.72
C LEU A 45 5.88 18.05 -12.25
N LEU A 46 5.82 16.85 -12.83
CA LEU A 46 5.65 16.68 -14.27
C LEU A 46 4.30 17.20 -14.77
N ILE A 47 3.21 16.95 -14.02
CA ILE A 47 1.87 17.45 -14.36
C ILE A 47 1.84 18.98 -14.35
N ILE A 48 2.37 19.61 -13.31
CA ILE A 48 2.44 21.07 -13.20
C ILE A 48 3.29 21.66 -14.33
N ALA A 49 4.44 21.06 -14.63
CA ALA A 49 5.32 21.52 -15.71
C ALA A 49 4.64 21.42 -17.09
N PHE A 50 3.96 20.31 -17.37
CA PHE A 50 3.21 20.13 -18.61
C PHE A 50 2.09 21.17 -18.74
N PHE A 51 1.29 21.35 -17.69
CA PHE A 51 0.21 22.35 -17.71
C PHE A 51 0.76 23.76 -17.92
N ALA A 52 1.80 24.16 -17.18
CA ALA A 52 2.46 25.45 -17.37
C ALA A 52 3.00 25.63 -18.80
N MET A 53 3.61 24.60 -19.39
CA MET A 53 4.10 24.64 -20.76
C MET A 53 2.95 24.83 -21.78
N THR A 54 1.81 24.16 -21.60
CA THR A 54 0.64 24.36 -22.48
C THR A 54 0.04 25.76 -22.32
N LEU A 55 -0.01 26.29 -21.08
CA LEU A 55 -0.51 27.64 -20.81
C LEU A 55 0.42 28.73 -21.38
N LEU A 56 1.72 28.48 -21.42
CA LEU A 56 2.67 29.37 -22.08
C LEU A 56 2.53 29.27 -23.60
N ALA A 57 2.41 28.06 -24.14
CA ALA A 57 2.24 27.85 -25.57
C ALA A 57 1.01 28.59 -26.12
N GLN A 58 -0.15 28.56 -25.44
CA GLN A 58 -1.30 29.36 -25.87
C GLN A 58 -1.03 30.87 -25.85
N CYS A 59 -0.20 31.40 -24.95
CA CYS A 59 0.15 32.82 -24.91
C CYS A 59 1.08 33.22 -26.06
N PHE A 60 1.96 32.30 -26.50
CA PHE A 60 2.89 32.56 -27.61
C PHE A 60 2.31 32.22 -29.00
N PHE A 61 1.37 31.27 -29.07
CA PHE A 61 0.76 30.81 -30.32
C PHE A 61 -0.63 31.38 -30.61
N SER A 62 -1.19 32.21 -29.73
CA SER A 62 -2.40 32.98 -30.07
C SER A 62 -1.97 34.28 -30.77
N PRO A 63 -2.03 34.39 -32.11
CA PRO A 63 -2.06 35.70 -32.73
C PRO A 63 -3.32 36.39 -32.20
N LEU A 64 -3.21 37.63 -31.74
CA LEU A 64 -4.35 38.52 -31.57
C LEU A 64 -4.97 38.77 -32.97
N SER A 65 -5.64 37.77 -33.53
CA SER A 65 -6.49 37.92 -34.71
C SER A 65 -7.82 38.49 -34.21
N ILE A 66 -7.81 39.79 -33.93
CA ILE A 66 -9.03 40.60 -33.95
C ILE A 66 -9.34 40.78 -35.45
N PRO A 67 -10.46 40.25 -35.97
CA PRO A 67 -10.87 40.48 -37.35
C PRO A 67 -11.25 41.97 -37.54
N GLN A 68 -11.06 42.42 -38.79
CA GLN A 68 -11.24 43.77 -39.35
C GLN A 68 -12.33 44.64 -38.70
#